data_AF-A0A1E4IMQ9-F1
#
_entry.id   AF-A0A1E4IMQ9-F1
#
_cell.length_a   1.000
_cell.length_b   1.000
_cell.length_c   1.000
_cell.angle_alpha   90.00
_cell.angle_beta   90.00
_cell.angle_gamma   90.00
#
_symmetry.space_group_name_H-M   'P 1'
#
loop_
_entity.id
_entity.type
_entity.pdbx_description
1 polymer ?
#
loop_
_entity_poly.entity_id
_entity_poly.type
_entity_poly.pdbx_seq_one_letter_code
_entity_poly.pdbx_strand_id
1 'polypeptide(L)'
;MPVWWLRQIGALIVIGMTAYFAGVVQAPITAFVIVMEMTDSHDMVVPLMLATLFATAVSRMICPRPLYKARAGNYLDRVRPDSVMPPVGK
;
A
#
# COMPACT_ATOMS: atom_id res chain seq x y z
N MET A 1 35.60 -7.90 13.60
CA MET A 1 35.12 -6.94 12.59
C MET A 1 33.80 -6.37 13.09
N PRO A 2 33.67 -5.04 13.21
CA PRO A 2 32.47 -4.44 13.80
C PRO A 2 31.23 -4.59 12.88
N VAL A 3 30.11 -5.10 13.43
CA VAL A 3 28.91 -5.55 12.69
C VAL A 3 27.82 -4.47 12.52
N TRP A 4 28.11 -3.22 12.91
CA TRP A 4 27.13 -2.11 12.91
C TRP A 4 26.53 -1.82 11.52
N TRP A 5 27.27 -2.14 10.45
CA TRP A 5 26.80 -2.00 9.06
C TRP A 5 25.61 -2.92 8.73
N LEU A 6 25.53 -4.12 9.31
CA LEU A 6 24.40 -5.03 9.08
C LEU A 6 23.10 -4.49 9.68
N ARG A 7 23.17 -3.75 10.79
CA ARG A 7 22.00 -3.11 11.42
C ARG A 7 21.38 -2.04 10.51
N GLN A 8 22.22 -1.27 9.81
CA GLN A 8 21.74 -0.22 8.90
C GLN A 8 21.08 -0.81 7.64
N ILE A 9 21.61 -1.93 7.14
CA ILE A 9 21.04 -2.63 5.98
C ILE A 9 19.63 -3.16 6.31
N GLY A 10 19.44 -3.75 7.50
CA GLY A 10 18.13 -4.22 7.93
C GLY A 10 17.07 -3.10 7.95
N ALA A 11 17.41 -1.95 8.52
CA ALA A 11 16.51 -0.80 8.58
C ALA A 11 16.07 -0.32 7.17
N LEU A 12 17.01 -0.26 6.22
CA LEU A 12 16.71 0.13 4.84
C LEU A 12 15.77 -0.85 4.15
N ILE A 13 15.94 -2.15 4.38
CA ILE A 13 15.07 -3.20 3.83
C ILE A 13 13.64 -3.03 4.36
N VAL A 14 13.48 -2.82 5.66
CA VAL A 14 12.16 -2.64 6.30
C VAL A 14 11.47 -1.38 5.79
N ILE A 15 12.21 -0.28 5.63
CA ILE A 15 11.70 0.96 5.03
C ILE A 15 11.21 0.70 3.60
N GLY A 16 12.01 0.01 2.77
CA GLY A 16 11.64 -0.33 1.40
C GLY A 16 10.40 -1.23 1.31
N MET A 17 10.32 -2.25 2.15
CA MET A 17 9.16 -3.15 2.23
C MET A 17 7.88 -2.38 2.60
N THR A 18 7.96 -1.53 3.63
CA THR A 18 6.80 -0.75 4.10
C THR A 18 6.36 0.27 3.07
N ALA A 19 7.32 0.98 2.44
CA ALA A 19 7.05 1.95 1.38
C ALA A 19 6.35 1.31 0.16
N TYR A 20 6.84 0.15 -0.30
CA TYR A 20 6.21 -0.59 -1.38
C TYR A 20 4.76 -0.95 -1.04
N PHE A 21 4.53 -1.53 0.13
CA PHE A 21 3.21 -1.96 0.55
C PHE A 21 2.23 -0.79 0.65
N ALA A 22 2.66 0.32 1.25
CA ALA A 22 1.87 1.55 1.33
C ALA A 22 1.59 2.15 -0.06
N GLY A 23 2.57 2.15 -0.97
CA GLY A 23 2.39 2.65 -2.33
C GLY A 23 1.36 1.84 -3.12
N VAL A 24 1.37 0.51 -3.01
CA VAL A 24 0.44 -0.37 -3.75
C VAL A 24 -0.99 -0.29 -3.20
N VAL A 25 -1.13 -0.33 -1.87
CA VAL A 25 -2.45 -0.38 -1.21
C VAL A 25 -3.03 1.03 -1.00
N GLN A 26 -2.18 2.06 -0.95
CA GLN A 26 -2.51 3.45 -0.64
C GLN A 26 -3.19 3.63 0.74
N ALA A 27 -2.82 2.78 1.70
CA ALA A 27 -3.28 2.78 3.09
C ALA A 27 -2.08 2.94 4.06
N PRO A 28 -1.55 4.17 4.24
CA PRO A 28 -0.25 4.40 4.89
C PRO A 28 -0.22 4.02 6.37
N ILE A 29 -1.30 4.27 7.12
CA ILE A 29 -1.40 3.93 8.55
C ILE A 29 -1.39 2.40 8.73
N THR A 30 -2.24 1.69 8.00
CA THR A 30 -2.34 0.23 8.07
C THR A 30 -1.03 -0.44 7.65
N ALA A 31 -0.40 0.03 6.57
CA ALA A 31 0.86 -0.52 6.09
C ALA A 31 1.99 -0.33 7.11
N PHE A 32 2.09 0.86 7.71
CA PHE A 32 3.08 1.16 8.74
C PHE A 32 2.89 0.27 9.98
N VAL A 33 1.68 0.19 10.53
CA VAL A 33 1.39 -0.61 11.73
C VAL A 33 1.74 -2.07 11.50
N ILE A 34 1.34 -2.66 10.37
CA ILE A 34 1.62 -4.06 10.05
C ILE A 34 3.13 -4.33 10.08
N VAL A 35 3.93 -3.51 9.40
CA VAL A 35 5.38 -3.77 9.35
C VAL A 35 6.05 -3.49 10.68
N MET A 36 5.63 -2.45 11.40
CA MET A 36 6.14 -2.12 12.74
C MET A 36 5.93 -3.29 13.71
N GLU A 37 4.71 -3.84 13.76
CA GLU A 37 4.39 -5.03 14.57
C GLU A 37 5.19 -6.26 14.13
N MET A 38 5.34 -6.49 12.82
CA MET A 38 6.11 -7.65 12.30
C MET A 38 7.62 -7.56 12.54
N THR A 39 8.16 -6.35 12.69
CA THR A 39 9.60 -6.15 12.96
C THR A 39 9.92 -5.89 14.43
N ASP A 40 8.91 -5.83 15.31
CA ASP A 40 9.04 -5.55 16.75
C ASP A 40 9.93 -4.32 17.05
N SER A 41 10.02 -3.39 16.08
CA SER A 41 11.03 -2.33 16.04
C SER A 41 10.38 -0.97 16.29
N HIS A 42 10.05 -0.72 17.55
CA HIS A 42 9.38 0.51 18.00
C HIS A 42 10.22 1.78 17.78
N ASP A 43 11.55 1.67 17.74
CA ASP A 43 12.44 2.80 17.42
C ASP A 43 12.28 3.30 15.97
N MET A 44 11.68 2.49 15.09
CA MET A 44 11.52 2.81 13.67
C MET A 44 10.16 3.42 13.31
N VAL A 45 9.34 3.79 14.29
CA VAL A 45 7.98 4.33 14.06
C VAL A 45 7.98 5.54 13.13
N VAL A 46 8.80 6.55 13.45
CA VAL A 46 8.88 7.80 12.67
C VAL A 46 9.38 7.56 11.23
N PRO A 47 10.52 6.87 10.99
CA PRO A 47 11.00 6.66 9.62
C PRO A 47 10.05 5.81 8.77
N LEU A 48 9.39 4.80 9.36
CA LEU A 48 8.43 3.98 8.62
C LEU A 48 7.18 4.78 8.25
N MET A 49 6.64 5.58 9.16
CA MET A 49 5.47 6.43 8.87
C MET A 49 5.78 7.48 7.78
N LEU A 50 6.96 8.11 7.83
CA LEU A 50 7.39 9.03 6.78
C LEU A 50 7.49 8.33 5.43
N ALA A 51 8.09 7.15 5.39
CA ALA A 51 8.22 6.36 4.17
C ALA A 51 6.86 5.95 3.59
N THR A 52 5.90 5.52 4.41
CA THR A 52 4.56 5.14 3.92
C THR A 52 3.76 6.33 3.42
N LEU A 53 3.86 7.48 4.08
CA LEU A 53 3.20 8.72 3.65
C LEU A 53 3.77 9.21 2.31
N PHE A 54 5.09 9.27 2.18
CA PHE A 54 5.75 9.65 0.92
C PHE A 54 5.39 8.70 -0.21
N ALA A 55 5.51 7.39 0.01
CA ALA A 55 5.19 6.39 -1.01
C ALA A 55 3.72 6.45 -1.43
N THR A 56 2.80 6.65 -0.48
CA THR A 56 1.37 6.82 -0.78
C THR A 56 1.12 8.11 -1.57
N ALA A 57 1.76 9.21 -1.20
CA ALA A 57 1.61 10.49 -1.90
C ALA A 57 2.08 10.38 -3.36
N VAL A 58 3.30 9.88 -3.58
CA VAL A 58 3.85 9.65 -4.93
C VAL A 58 2.99 8.66 -5.71
N SER A 59 2.55 7.56 -5.08
CA SER A 59 1.66 6.59 -5.70
C SER A 59 0.34 7.23 -6.16
N ARG A 60 -0.29 8.07 -5.33
CA ARG A 60 -1.55 8.76 -5.69
C ARG A 60 -1.38 9.79 -6.80
N MET A 61 -0.21 10.42 -6.91
CA MET A 61 0.10 11.32 -8.03
C MET A 61 0.18 10.58 -9.36
N ILE A 62 0.69 9.35 -9.37
CA ILE A 62 0.86 8.54 -10.60
C ILE A 62 -0.41 7.71 -10.90
N CYS A 63 -0.95 7.04 -9.89
CA CYS A 63 -2.14 6.19 -9.98
C CYS A 63 -3.16 6.61 -8.91
N PRO A 64 -4.18 7.42 -9.27
CA PRO A 64 -5.16 7.91 -8.30
C PRO A 64 -6.08 6.83 -7.71
N ARG A 65 -6.13 5.64 -8.33
CA ARG A 65 -7.02 4.55 -7.91
C ARG A 65 -6.24 3.48 -7.14
N PRO A 66 -6.60 3.18 -5.88
CA PRO A 66 -5.95 2.11 -5.12
C PRO A 66 -6.23 0.73 -5.75
N LEU A 67 -5.26 -0.18 -5.64
CA LEU A 67 -5.29 -1.50 -6.29
C LEU A 67 -6.58 -2.27 -6.01
N TYR A 68 -7.01 -2.32 -4.75
CA TYR A 68 -8.21 -3.06 -4.35
C TYR A 68 -9.48 -2.48 -4.98
N LYS A 69 -9.59 -1.15 -5.10
CA LYS A 69 -10.73 -0.49 -5.74
C LYS A 69 -10.74 -0.74 -7.25
N ALA A 70 -9.57 -0.72 -7.88
CA ALA A 70 -9.43 -1.05 -9.31
C ALA A 70 -9.82 -2.51 -9.59
N ARG A 71 -9.37 -3.46 -8.76
CA ARG A 71 -9.73 -4.88 -8.91
C ARG A 71 -11.20 -5.15 -8.65
N ALA A 72 -11.79 -4.49 -7.65
CA ALA A 72 -13.22 -4.64 -7.35
C ALA A 72 -14.10 -4.21 -8.53
N GLY A 73 -13.77 -3.10 -9.21
CA GLY A 73 -14.47 -2.66 -10.42
C GLY A 73 -14.45 -3.73 -11.51
N ASN A 74 -13.26 -4.22 -11.87
CA ASN A 74 -13.11 -5.26 -12.89
C ASN A 74 -13.87 -6.55 -12.55
N TYR A 75 -13.96 -6.90 -11.27
CA TYR A 75 -14.71 -8.08 -10.82
C TYR A 75 -16.22 -7.86 -10.96
N LEU A 76 -16.73 -6.71 -10.50
CA LEU A 76 -18.15 -6.36 -10.62
C LEU A 76 -18.60 -6.28 -12.08
N ASP A 77 -17.77 -5.72 -12.96
CA ASP A 77 -18.03 -5.65 -14.41
C ASP A 77 -18.14 -7.04 -15.04
N ARG A 78 -17.37 -8.02 -14.54
CA ARG A 78 -17.45 -9.41 -15.01
C ARG A 78 -18.67 -10.17 -14.47
N VAL A 79 -19.06 -9.88 -13.23
CA VAL A 79 -20.15 -10.61 -12.53
C VAL A 79 -21.54 -10.06 -12.86
N ARG A 80 -21.65 -8.80 -13.30
CA ARG A 80 -22.94 -8.17 -13.62
C ARG A 80 -23.13 -7.87 -15.11
N PRO A 81 -23.19 -8.90 -16.00
CA PRO A 81 -23.46 -8.69 -17.43
C PRO A 81 -24.87 -8.14 -17.71
N ASP A 82 -25.83 -8.32 -16.79
CA ASP A 82 -27.27 -8.10 -17.06
C ASP A 82 -27.82 -6.74 -16.59
N SER A 83 -26.95 -5.80 -16.22
CA SER A 83 -27.39 -4.49 -15.72
C SER A 83 -27.44 -3.37 -16.75
N VAL A 84 -27.05 -3.66 -17.99
CA VAL A 84 -27.52 -2.91 -19.16
C VAL A 84 -28.89 -3.48 -19.53
N MET A 85 -29.91 -3.19 -18.70
CA MET A 85 -31.28 -3.40 -19.14
C MET A 85 -31.56 -2.38 -20.25
N PRO A 86 -31.95 -2.80 -21.47
CA PRO A 86 -32.48 -1.85 -22.44
C PRO A 86 -33.72 -1.15 -21.85
N PRO A 87 -34.00 0.10 -22.25
CA PRO A 87 -35.10 0.88 -21.68
C PRO A 87 -36.42 0.10 -21.71
N VAL A 88 -37.00 -0.12 -20.52
CA VAL A 88 -38.36 -0.68 -20.38
C VAL A 88 -39.36 0.40 -20.78
N GLY A 89 -39.97 0.21 -21.95
CA GLY A 89 -41.14 0.94 -22.46
C GLY A 89 -40.76 2.11 -23.38
N LYS A 90 -41.27 2.21 -24.61
CA LYS A 90 -42.49 1.64 -25.22
C LYS A 90 -42.18 1.07 -26.59
#